data_AF-A0A976KQZ1-F1
#
_entry.id   AF-A0A976KQZ1-F1
#
_cell.length_a   1.000
_cell.length_b   1.000
_cell.length_c   1.000
_cell.angle_alpha   90.00
_cell.angle_beta   90.00
_cell.angle_gamma   90.00
#
_symmetry.space_group_name_H-M   'P 1'
#
loop_
_entity.id
_entity.type
_entity.pdbx_description
1 polymer ?
#
loop_
_entity_poly.entity_id
_entity_poly.type
_entity_poly.pdbx_seq_one_letter_code
_entity_poly.pdbx_strand_id
1 'polypeptide(L)'
;MARRGQWRAAVDEAERVGFDSLLATTDAAELKQLADAARLARQGEQAHAALSALRERFPATRHARLACFLLGRVAFDLQGDYDAAAAWFEQYVRENPGGALRTEAMGRVIDALRRSGEGERAKRAARRYLDVEPDGPYSELARSVLSEE
;
A
#
# COMPACT_ATOMS: atom_id res chain seq x y z
N MET A 1 16.46 2.90 -17.08
CA MET A 1 17.64 2.58 -16.24
C MET A 1 18.10 3.77 -15.38
N ALA A 2 18.41 4.94 -15.96
CA ALA A 2 18.98 6.08 -15.23
C ALA A 2 18.19 6.52 -13.97
N ARG A 3 16.87 6.69 -14.07
CA ARG A 3 16.04 7.13 -12.92
C ARG A 3 16.06 6.16 -11.74
N ARG A 4 16.08 4.85 -11.97
CA ARG A 4 16.13 3.86 -10.89
C ARG A 4 17.45 3.90 -10.12
N GLY A 5 18.56 4.14 -10.82
CA GLY A 5 19.86 4.37 -10.18
C GLY A 5 19.86 5.61 -9.28
N GLN A 6 19.19 6.69 -9.72
CA GLN A 6 19.04 7.91 -8.92
C GLN A 6 18.22 7.68 -7.64
N TRP A 7 17.11 6.94 -7.72
CA TRP A 7 16.29 6.63 -6.55
C TRP A 7 17.03 5.78 -5.53
N ARG A 8 17.77 4.78 -6.00
CA ARG A 8 18.59 3.93 -5.14
C ARG A 8 19.70 4.74 -4.47
N ALA A 9 20.42 5.56 -5.23
CA ALA A 9 21.46 6.42 -4.66
C ALA A 9 20.92 7.40 -3.60
N ALA A 10 19.70 7.92 -3.78
CA ALA A 10 19.06 8.80 -2.80
C ALA A 10 18.76 8.08 -1.47
N VAL A 11 18.33 6.82 -1.52
CA VAL A 11 18.05 6.03 -0.32
C VAL A 11 19.35 5.55 0.34
N ASP A 12 20.32 5.10 -0.45
CA ASP A 12 21.63 4.69 0.07
C ASP A 12 22.33 5.88 0.77
N GLU A 13 22.17 7.10 0.26
CA GLU A 13 22.65 8.32 0.93
C GLU A 13 21.88 8.61 2.22
N ALA A 14 20.55 8.44 2.23
CA ALA A 14 19.75 8.57 3.43
C ALA A 14 20.17 7.56 4.52
N GLU A 15 20.51 6.34 4.14
CA GLU A 15 21.07 5.34 5.05
C GLU A 15 22.43 5.77 5.61
N ARG A 16 23.32 6.30 4.77
CA ARG A 16 24.63 6.79 5.19
C ARG A 16 24.55 7.96 6.17
N VAL A 17 23.56 8.84 6.01
CA VAL A 17 23.30 9.99 6.92
C VAL A 17 22.61 9.55 8.22
N GLY A 18 21.99 8.36 8.23
CA GLY A 18 21.28 7.78 9.36
C GLY A 18 19.78 7.76 9.12
N PHE A 19 19.30 6.67 8.53
CA PHE A 19 17.90 6.51 8.10
C PHE A 19 16.91 6.73 9.25
N ASP A 20 17.15 6.11 10.41
CA ASP A 20 16.28 6.23 11.59
C ASP A 20 16.18 7.68 12.10
N SER A 21 17.29 8.42 12.05
CA SER A 21 17.30 9.84 12.41
C SER A 21 16.43 10.65 11.45
N LEU A 22 16.53 10.38 10.14
CA LEU A 22 15.67 11.01 9.14
C LEU A 22 14.20 10.67 9.37
N LEU A 23 13.88 9.42 9.70
CA LEU A 23 12.52 9.00 10.03
C LEU A 23 11.94 9.74 11.23
N ALA A 24 12.77 10.07 12.22
CA ALA A 24 12.36 10.75 13.45
C ALA A 24 12.28 12.27 13.33
N THR A 25 13.05 12.89 12.42
CA THR A 25 13.27 14.34 12.40
C THR A 25 12.62 15.07 11.23
N THR A 26 12.52 14.42 10.06
CA THR A 26 11.97 15.05 8.84
C THR A 26 10.47 15.29 8.91
N ASP A 27 9.93 16.12 8.03
CA ASP A 27 8.51 16.42 8.00
C ASP A 27 7.67 15.37 7.22
N ALA A 28 6.34 15.56 7.20
CA ALA A 28 5.44 14.63 6.53
C ALA A 28 5.64 14.55 5.01
N ALA A 29 6.08 15.62 4.35
CA ALA A 29 6.32 15.64 2.92
C ALA A 29 7.65 14.94 2.58
N GLU A 30 8.68 15.18 3.38
CA GLU A 30 9.99 14.53 3.26
C GLU A 30 9.89 13.02 3.50
N LEU A 31 9.19 12.57 4.55
CA LEU A 31 8.93 11.14 4.77
C LEU A 31 8.21 10.49 3.58
N LYS A 32 7.24 11.20 2.99
CA LYS A 32 6.54 10.73 1.80
C LYS A 32 7.47 10.60 0.60
N GLN A 33 8.38 11.57 0.41
CA GLN A 33 9.37 11.53 -0.67
C GLN A 33 10.38 10.39 -0.48
N LEU A 34 10.85 10.18 0.74
CA LEU A 34 11.74 9.08 1.10
C LEU A 34 11.08 7.72 0.83
N ALA A 35 9.82 7.55 1.25
CA ALA A 35 9.02 6.37 0.95
C ALA A 35 8.86 6.12 -0.56
N ASP A 36 8.61 7.17 -1.35
CA ASP A 36 8.52 7.04 -2.81
C ASP A 36 9.85 6.61 -3.43
N ALA A 37 10.95 7.25 -3.03
CA ALA A 37 12.28 6.92 -3.51
C ALA A 37 12.61 5.45 -3.21
N ALA A 38 12.41 4.99 -1.98
CA ALA A 38 12.60 3.60 -1.58
C ALA A 38 11.72 2.63 -2.38
N ARG A 39 10.42 2.95 -2.55
CA ARG A 39 9.52 2.12 -3.35
C ARG A 39 9.96 2.02 -4.80
N LEU A 40 10.38 3.13 -5.41
CA LEU A 40 10.88 3.18 -6.79
C LEU A 40 12.25 2.51 -6.95
N ALA A 41 13.07 2.51 -5.89
CA ALA A 41 14.33 1.78 -5.82
C ALA A 41 14.14 0.26 -5.62
N ARG A 42 12.91 -0.19 -5.27
CA ARG A 42 12.56 -1.56 -4.85
C ARG A 42 13.15 -1.94 -3.47
N GLN A 43 13.37 -0.96 -2.61
CA GLN A 43 13.80 -1.11 -1.21
C GLN A 43 12.57 -1.16 -0.30
N GLY A 44 12.00 -2.37 -0.15
CA GLY A 44 10.72 -2.60 0.54
C GLY A 44 10.73 -2.21 2.01
N GLU A 45 11.75 -2.62 2.75
CA GLU A 45 11.90 -2.33 4.18
C GLU A 45 11.96 -0.82 4.45
N GLN A 46 12.78 -0.10 3.70
CA GLN A 46 12.94 1.34 3.82
C GLN A 46 11.64 2.08 3.45
N ALA A 47 10.94 1.63 2.41
CA ALA A 47 9.66 2.20 2.03
C ALA A 47 8.61 1.97 3.13
N HIS A 48 8.56 0.77 3.71
CA HIS A 48 7.65 0.43 4.80
C HIS A 48 7.94 1.28 6.03
N ALA A 49 9.21 1.40 6.44
CA ALA A 49 9.62 2.18 7.60
C ALA A 49 9.27 3.67 7.46
N ALA A 50 9.54 4.28 6.30
CA ALA A 50 9.20 5.67 6.03
C ALA A 50 7.68 5.94 6.05
N LEU A 51 6.89 5.04 5.47
CA LEU A 51 5.42 5.14 5.50
C LEU A 51 4.84 4.92 6.90
N SER A 52 5.44 4.03 7.69
CA SER A 52 5.05 3.77 9.08
C SER A 52 5.32 4.99 9.95
N ALA A 53 6.52 5.56 9.86
CA ALA A 53 6.88 6.80 10.54
C ALA A 53 5.94 7.97 10.17
N LEU A 54 5.55 8.07 8.89
CA LEU A 54 4.61 9.08 8.42
C LEU A 54 3.24 8.96 9.08
N ARG A 55 2.74 7.73 9.26
CA ARG A 55 1.44 7.49 9.92
C ARG A 55 1.51 7.76 11.41
N GLU A 56 2.59 7.32 12.06
CA GLU A 56 2.77 7.50 13.50
C GLU A 56 2.92 8.97 13.90
N ARG A 57 3.77 9.72 13.18
CA ARG A 57 4.10 11.11 13.53
C ARG A 57 3.08 12.12 13.00
N PHE A 58 2.41 11.82 11.89
CA PHE A 58 1.53 12.76 11.20
C PHE A 58 0.13 12.20 10.88
N PRO A 59 -0.57 11.55 11.83
CA PRO A 59 -1.77 10.74 11.57
C PRO A 59 -2.93 11.53 10.94
N ALA A 60 -3.04 12.84 11.23
CA ALA A 60 -4.11 13.70 10.72
C ALA A 60 -3.87 14.20 9.28
N THR A 61 -2.69 13.95 8.69
CA THR A 61 -2.34 14.49 7.37
C THR A 61 -2.95 13.68 6.22
N ARG A 62 -3.11 14.33 5.06
CA ARG A 62 -3.46 13.63 3.81
C ARG A 62 -2.43 12.55 3.44
N HIS A 63 -1.16 12.77 3.78
CA HIS A 63 -0.08 11.84 3.48
C HIS A 63 -0.19 10.57 4.33
N ALA A 64 -0.47 10.70 5.63
CA ALA A 64 -0.72 9.54 6.50
C ALA A 64 -1.93 8.71 6.04
N ARG A 65 -3.02 9.37 5.61
CA ARG A 65 -4.18 8.67 5.03
C ARG A 65 -3.82 7.90 3.75
N LEU A 66 -3.03 8.50 2.85
CA LEU A 66 -2.53 7.83 1.65
C LEU A 66 -1.54 6.70 1.98
N ALA A 67 -0.81 6.80 3.09
CA ALA A 67 0.23 5.85 3.46
C ALA A 67 -0.30 4.43 3.66
N CYS A 68 -1.54 4.21 4.11
CA CYS A 68 -2.12 2.86 4.15
C CYS A 68 -2.14 2.20 2.77
N PHE A 69 -2.59 2.92 1.74
CA PHE A 69 -2.61 2.38 0.39
C PHE A 69 -1.19 2.08 -0.12
N LEU A 70 -0.22 2.95 0.19
CA LEU A 70 1.16 2.76 -0.21
C LEU A 70 1.83 1.60 0.55
N LEU A 71 1.54 1.42 1.84
CA LEU A 71 1.98 0.28 2.65
C LEU A 71 1.43 -1.03 2.07
N GLY A 72 0.15 -1.05 1.70
CA GLY A 72 -0.46 -2.20 1.02
C GLY A 72 0.27 -2.53 -0.28
N ARG A 73 0.66 -1.52 -1.07
CA ARG A 73 1.46 -1.72 -2.27
C ARG A 73 2.87 -2.20 -2.01
N VAL A 74 3.53 -1.72 -0.96
CA VAL A 74 4.87 -2.20 -0.58
C VAL A 74 4.80 -3.67 -0.19
N ALA A 75 3.87 -4.04 0.68
CA ALA A 75 3.62 -5.42 1.09
C ALA A 75 3.33 -6.32 -0.11
N PHE A 76 2.43 -5.90 -1.00
CA PHE A 76 2.04 -6.67 -2.18
C PHE A 76 3.13 -6.75 -3.26
N ASP A 77 3.63 -5.60 -3.74
CA ASP A 77 4.46 -5.51 -4.95
C ASP A 77 5.94 -5.81 -4.66
N LEU A 78 6.41 -5.57 -3.42
CA LEU A 78 7.83 -5.63 -3.05
C LEU A 78 8.15 -6.79 -2.11
N GLN A 79 7.29 -7.06 -1.11
CA GLN A 79 7.56 -8.05 -0.06
C GLN A 79 6.87 -9.39 -0.32
N GLY A 80 5.81 -9.41 -1.15
CA GLY A 80 4.99 -10.60 -1.35
C GLY A 80 4.16 -11.00 -0.12
N ASP A 81 4.04 -10.10 0.84
CA ASP A 81 3.23 -10.29 2.05
C ASP A 81 1.79 -9.87 1.74
N TYR A 82 1.03 -10.82 1.19
CA TYR A 82 -0.33 -10.57 0.74
C TYR A 82 -1.32 -10.38 1.90
N ASP A 83 -1.08 -10.98 3.06
CA ASP A 83 -1.92 -10.79 4.24
C ASP A 83 -1.76 -9.38 4.81
N ALA A 84 -0.52 -8.90 4.97
CA ALA A 84 -0.27 -7.52 5.36
C ALA A 84 -0.82 -6.54 4.31
N ALA A 85 -0.67 -6.86 3.02
CA ALA A 85 -1.22 -6.03 1.95
C ALA A 85 -2.74 -5.88 2.08
N ALA A 86 -3.48 -6.97 2.27
CA ALA A 86 -4.93 -6.95 2.45
C ALA A 86 -5.31 -6.08 3.66
N ALA A 87 -4.65 -6.26 4.81
CA ALA A 87 -4.92 -5.48 6.01
C ALA A 87 -4.73 -3.96 5.78
N TRP A 88 -3.66 -3.58 5.08
CA TRP A 88 -3.39 -2.17 4.76
C TRP A 88 -4.39 -1.57 3.78
N PHE A 89 -4.80 -2.30 2.75
CA PHE A 89 -5.83 -1.83 1.82
C PHE A 89 -7.20 -1.72 2.51
N GLU A 90 -7.59 -2.69 3.35
CA GLU A 90 -8.81 -2.63 4.16
C GLU A 90 -8.80 -1.42 5.10
N GLN A 91 -7.65 -1.11 5.70
CA GLN A 91 -7.49 0.07 6.54
C GLN A 91 -7.64 1.36 5.74
N TYR A 92 -7.06 1.45 4.54
CA TYR A 92 -7.26 2.60 3.66
C TYR A 92 -8.74 2.82 3.34
N VAL A 93 -9.47 1.76 2.95
CA VAL A 93 -10.91 1.83 2.62
C VAL A 93 -11.73 2.32 3.81
N ARG A 94 -11.41 1.86 5.03
CA ARG A 94 -12.09 2.26 6.27
C ARG A 94 -11.82 3.72 6.64
N GLU A 95 -10.57 4.17 6.52
CA GLU A 95 -10.15 5.53 6.87
C GLU A 95 -10.55 6.56 5.79
N ASN A 96 -10.81 6.12 4.56
CA ASN A 96 -11.09 7.00 3.41
C ASN A 96 -12.32 6.54 2.62
N PRO A 97 -13.53 6.60 3.20
CA PRO A 97 -14.77 6.15 2.54
C PRO A 97 -15.12 6.91 1.25
N GLY A 98 -14.59 8.12 1.04
CA GLY A 98 -14.70 8.90 -0.20
C GLY A 98 -13.36 9.13 -0.91
N GLY A 99 -12.33 8.34 -0.59
CA GLY A 99 -11.00 8.51 -1.17
C GLY A 99 -10.95 8.10 -2.65
N ALA A 100 -10.17 8.83 -3.46
CA ALA A 100 -10.03 8.56 -4.89
C ALA A 100 -9.51 7.15 -5.22
N LEU A 101 -8.75 6.53 -4.31
CA LEU A 101 -8.20 5.18 -4.49
C LEU A 101 -9.06 4.11 -3.80
N ARG A 102 -10.25 4.44 -3.29
CA ARG A 102 -11.06 3.51 -2.50
C ARG A 102 -11.46 2.28 -3.32
N THR A 103 -12.00 2.47 -4.53
CA THR A 103 -12.39 1.38 -5.41
C THR A 103 -11.19 0.52 -5.82
N GLU A 104 -10.04 1.15 -6.12
CA GLU A 104 -8.81 0.40 -6.40
C GLU A 104 -8.37 -0.41 -5.17
N ALA A 105 -8.37 0.18 -3.97
CA ALA A 105 -8.01 -0.50 -2.74
C ALA A 105 -8.93 -1.69 -2.47
N MET A 106 -10.25 -1.55 -2.65
CA MET A 106 -11.20 -2.67 -2.51
C MET A 106 -10.88 -3.81 -3.49
N GLY A 107 -10.57 -3.50 -4.75
CA GLY A 107 -10.13 -4.50 -5.73
C GLY A 107 -8.82 -5.20 -5.33
N ARG A 108 -7.86 -4.43 -4.81
CA ARG A 108 -6.58 -4.98 -4.32
C ARG A 108 -6.73 -5.83 -3.06
N VAL A 109 -7.73 -5.58 -2.20
CA VAL A 109 -8.06 -6.49 -1.08
C VAL A 109 -8.43 -7.87 -1.62
N ILE A 110 -9.23 -7.95 -2.70
CA ILE A 110 -9.63 -9.23 -3.29
C ILE A 110 -8.40 -9.99 -3.80
N ASP A 111 -7.54 -9.33 -4.59
CA ASP A 111 -6.36 -10.00 -5.15
C ASP A 111 -5.37 -10.43 -4.06
N ALA A 112 -5.16 -9.58 -3.04
CA ALA A 112 -4.30 -9.90 -1.91
C ALA A 112 -4.81 -11.12 -1.14
N LEU A 113 -6.09 -11.15 -0.76
CA LEU A 113 -6.68 -12.28 -0.02
C LEU A 113 -6.70 -13.57 -0.84
N ARG A 114 -6.96 -13.48 -2.15
CA ARG A 114 -6.88 -14.65 -3.03
C ARG A 114 -5.46 -15.21 -3.05
N ARG A 115 -4.45 -14.34 -3.16
CA ARG A 115 -3.04 -14.75 -3.20
C ARG A 115 -2.50 -15.27 -1.86
N SER A 116 -3.05 -14.83 -0.73
CA SER A 116 -2.70 -15.39 0.58
C SER A 116 -3.43 -16.70 0.90
N GLY A 117 -4.34 -17.16 0.04
CA GLY A 117 -5.12 -18.38 0.26
C GLY A 117 -6.34 -18.18 1.17
N GLU A 118 -6.66 -16.93 1.54
CA GLU A 118 -7.78 -16.54 2.40
C GLU A 118 -9.10 -16.49 1.60
N GLY A 119 -9.45 -17.59 0.93
CA GLY A 119 -10.54 -17.67 -0.07
C GLY A 119 -11.89 -17.17 0.44
N GLU A 120 -12.28 -17.52 1.67
CA GLU A 120 -13.54 -17.06 2.27
C GLU A 120 -13.56 -15.54 2.52
N ARG A 121 -12.43 -14.95 2.91
CA ARG A 121 -12.32 -13.50 3.04
C ARG A 121 -12.33 -12.84 1.67
N ALA A 122 -11.66 -13.43 0.67
CA ALA A 122 -11.67 -12.95 -0.70
C ALA A 122 -13.09 -12.94 -1.30
N LYS A 123 -13.88 -14.01 -1.12
CA LYS A 123 -15.30 -14.10 -1.52
C LYS A 123 -16.13 -13.00 -0.85
N ARG A 124 -15.93 -12.72 0.45
CA ARG A 124 -16.62 -11.62 1.13
C ARG A 124 -16.22 -10.24 0.59
N ALA A 125 -14.94 -10.01 0.32
CA ALA A 125 -14.46 -8.76 -0.26
C ALA A 125 -15.00 -8.55 -1.68
N ALA A 126 -15.07 -9.62 -2.48
CA ALA A 126 -15.62 -9.60 -3.84
C ALA A 126 -17.09 -9.20 -3.89
N ARG A 127 -17.94 -9.76 -3.00
CA ARG A 127 -19.36 -9.35 -2.89
C ARG A 127 -19.48 -7.85 -2.59
N ARG A 128 -18.74 -7.37 -1.57
CA ARG A 128 -18.74 -5.94 -1.21
C ARG A 128 -18.26 -5.03 -2.33
N TYR A 129 -17.30 -5.47 -3.13
CA TYR A 129 -16.84 -4.72 -4.29
C TYR A 129 -17.95 -4.61 -5.34
N LEU A 130 -18.57 -5.72 -5.71
CA LEU A 130 -19.63 -5.76 -6.73
C LEU A 130 -20.90 -5.01 -6.29
N ASP A 131 -21.19 -4.94 -4.99
CA ASP A 131 -22.28 -4.13 -4.45
C ASP A 131 -22.07 -2.62 -4.69
N VAL A 132 -20.81 -2.18 -4.77
CA VAL A 132 -20.45 -0.75 -4.92
C VAL A 132 -20.12 -0.41 -6.36
N GLU A 133 -19.40 -1.29 -7.06
CA GLU A 133 -18.83 -1.08 -8.40
C GLU A 133 -19.03 -2.34 -9.25
N PRO A 134 -20.27 -2.66 -9.66
CA PRO A 134 -20.59 -3.91 -10.35
C PRO A 134 -19.85 -4.06 -11.68
N ASP A 135 -19.52 -2.95 -12.35
CA ASP A 135 -18.81 -2.92 -13.64
C ASP A 135 -17.43 -2.21 -13.54
N GLY A 136 -16.87 -2.16 -12.33
CA GLY A 136 -15.57 -1.57 -12.09
C GLY A 136 -14.39 -2.42 -12.59
N PRO A 137 -13.15 -1.89 -12.55
CA PRO A 137 -11.96 -2.54 -13.09
C PRO A 137 -11.63 -3.92 -12.49
N TYR A 138 -12.15 -4.22 -11.29
CA TYR A 138 -11.92 -5.49 -10.60
C TYR A 138 -13.15 -6.41 -10.61
N SER A 139 -14.21 -6.07 -11.37
CA SER A 139 -15.45 -6.87 -11.37
C SER A 139 -15.25 -8.27 -11.91
N GLU A 140 -14.40 -8.44 -12.93
CA GLU A 140 -14.07 -9.78 -13.45
C GLU A 140 -13.33 -10.62 -12.40
N LEU A 141 -12.36 -10.03 -11.71
CA LEU A 141 -11.67 -10.67 -10.59
C LEU A 141 -12.65 -11.04 -9.46
N ALA A 142 -13.52 -10.11 -9.09
CA ALA A 142 -14.49 -10.34 -8.03
C ALA A 142 -15.44 -11.51 -8.38
N ARG A 143 -15.93 -11.55 -9.62
CA ARG A 143 -16.78 -12.65 -10.11
C ARG A 143 -16.01 -13.98 -10.16
N SER A 144 -14.74 -13.98 -10.58
CA SER A 144 -13.93 -15.21 -10.64
C SER A 144 -13.78 -15.84 -9.26
N VAL A 145 -13.43 -15.05 -8.24
CA VAL A 145 -13.26 -15.53 -6.86
C VAL A 145 -14.55 -16.14 -6.30
N LEU A 146 -15.72 -15.63 -6.70
CA LEU A 146 -17.01 -16.16 -6.26
C LEU A 146 -17.38 -17.49 -6.93
N SER A 147 -16.79 -17.80 -8.08
CA SER A 147 -16.98 -19.05 -8.81
C SER A 147 -15.95 -20.13 -8.48
N GLU A 148 -14.89 -19.80 -7.75
CA GLU A 148 -13.91 -20.78 -7.26
C GLU A 148 -14.57 -21.68 -6.19
N GLU A 149 -14.41 -23.00 -6.33
CA GLU A 149 -14.97 -24.02 -5.42
C GLU A 149 -14.30 -23.96 -4.04
#